data_AF-A0A2T6BJ15-F1
#
_entry.id   AF-A0A2T6BJ15-F1
#
_cell.length_a   1.000
_cell.length_b   1.000
_cell.length_c   1.000
_cell.angle_alpha   90.00
_cell.angle_beta   90.00
_cell.angle_gamma   90.00
#
_symmetry.space_group_name_H-M   'P 1'
#
loop_
_entity.id
_entity.type
_entity.pdbx_description
1 polymer ?
#
loop_
_entity_poly.entity_id
_entity_poly.type
_entity_poly.pdbx_seq_one_letter_code
_entity_poly.pdbx_strand_id
1 'polypeptide(L)' 'MKYPLTIACMIALTALSACVTEDRYPVSGEECGPNDPVKDLDAADCLPPIGT' A
#
# COMPACT_ATOMS: atom_id res chain seq x y z
N MET A 1 -32.98 -5.40 8.21
CA MET A 1 -31.85 -4.49 7.97
C MET A 1 -31.30 -4.04 9.32
N LYS A 2 -30.33 -4.77 9.91
CA LYS A 2 -29.87 -4.54 11.30
C LYS A 2 -28.44 -3.98 11.40
N TYR A 3 -27.68 -3.99 10.30
CA TYR A 3 -26.27 -3.59 10.26
C TYR A 3 -25.92 -2.61 9.12
N PRO A 4 -26.76 -1.61 8.79
CA PRO A 4 -26.48 -0.70 7.68
C PRO A 4 -25.19 0.11 7.93
N LEU A 5 -24.93 0.48 9.18
CA LEU A 5 -23.70 1.19 9.59
C LEU A 5 -22.45 0.32 9.41
N THR A 6 -22.51 -0.95 9.80
CA THR A 6 -21.38 -1.88 9.68
C THR A 6 -21.03 -2.13 8.22
N ILE A 7 -22.04 -2.29 7.35
CA ILE A 7 -21.84 -2.45 5.91
C ILE A 7 -21.23 -1.18 5.30
N ALA A 8 -21.71 0.01 5.69
CA ALA A 8 -21.14 1.28 5.23
C ALA A 8 -19.67 1.45 5.64
N CYS A 9 -19.30 1.09 6.88
CA CYS A 9 -17.90 1.12 7.32
C CYS A 9 -17.00 0.17 6.53
N MET A 10 -17.46 -1.05 6.24
CA MET A 10 -16.67 -2.02 5.47
C MET A 10 -16.42 -1.54 4.04
N ILE A 11 -17.43 -0.92 3.40
CA ILE A 11 -17.30 -0.33 2.07
C ILE A 11 -16.35 0.87 2.07
N ALA A 12 -16.41 1.71 3.11
CA ALA A 12 -15.49 2.85 3.23
C ALA A 12 -14.04 2.38 3.35
N LEU A 13 -13.76 1.35 4.16
CA LEU A 13 -12.40 0.83 4.36
C LEU A 13 -11.80 0.23 3.09
N THR A 14 -12.58 -0.46 2.26
CA THR A 14 -12.09 -1.04 1.00
C THR A 14 -11.91 0.00 -0.11
N ALA A 15 -12.64 1.12 -0.06
CA ALA A 15 -12.47 2.21 -1.01
C ALA A 15 -11.14 2.96 -0.82
N LEU A 16 -10.59 2.99 0.41
CA LEU A 16 -9.32 3.69 0.68
C LEU A 16 -8.10 2.98 0.07
N SER A 17 -8.13 1.67 -0.17
CA SER A 17 -7.01 0.94 -0.76
C SER A 17 -6.93 0.99 -2.29
N ALA A 18 -7.96 1.52 -2.96
CA ALA A 18 -8.07 1.49 -4.43
C ALA A 18 -7.53 2.75 -5.15
N CYS A 19 -7.00 3.72 -4.41
CA CYS A 19 -6.68 5.04 -4.97
C CYS A 19 -5.19 5.27 -5.28
N VAL A 20 -4.31 4.28 -5.07
CA VAL A 20 -2.90 4.37 -5.44
C VAL A 20 -2.71 3.78 -6.83
N THR A 21 -2.34 4.65 -7.76
CA THR A 21 -1.80 4.28 -9.07
C THR A 21 -0.45 3.60 -8.90
N GLU A 22 -0.31 2.35 -9.36
CA GLU A 22 0.86 1.49 -9.14
C GLU A 22 2.15 1.99 -9.83
N ASP A 23 2.04 2.91 -10.78
CA ASP A 23 3.13 3.47 -11.59
C ASP A 23 3.75 4.74 -11.00
N ARG A 24 3.30 5.19 -9.82
CA ARG A 24 3.83 6.37 -9.14
C ARG A 24 4.02 6.19 -7.65
N TYR A 25 5.00 6.90 -7.11
CA TYR A 25 5.24 6.94 -5.68
C TYR A 25 4.07 7.62 -4.92
N PRO A 26 3.54 6.99 -3.87
CA PRO A 26 2.36 7.52 -3.16
C PRO A 26 2.63 8.79 -2.34
N VAL A 27 3.91 9.09 -2.05
CA VAL A 27 4.30 10.27 -1.25
C VAL A 27 4.72 11.44 -2.14
N SER A 28 5.57 11.21 -3.16
CA SER A 28 6.10 12.28 -4.03
C SER A 28 5.35 12.44 -5.35
N GLY A 29 4.62 11.43 -5.81
CA GLY A 29 3.94 11.41 -7.12
C GLY A 29 4.87 11.22 -8.33
N GLU A 30 6.16 10.98 -8.10
CA GLU A 30 7.15 10.68 -9.14
C GLU A 30 6.83 9.36 -9.86
N GLU A 31 7.14 9.29 -11.16
CA GLU A 31 6.98 8.05 -11.95
C GLU A 31 8.02 7.00 -11.58
N CYS A 32 7.59 5.75 -11.48
CA CYS A 32 8.50 4.61 -11.30
C CYS A 32 9.40 4.44 -12.54
N GLY A 33 10.70 4.61 -12.36
CA GLY A 33 11.68 4.60 -13.46
C GLY A 33 12.23 3.21 -13.83
N PRO A 34 12.93 3.07 -14.96
CA PRO A 34 13.59 1.82 -15.34
C PRO A 34 14.67 1.37 -14.34
N ASN A 35 15.37 2.30 -13.71
CA ASN A 35 16.47 2.06 -12.76
C ASN A 35 16.05 2.31 -11.30
N ASP A 36 14.76 2.17 -11.02
CA ASP A 36 14.20 2.45 -9.71
C ASP A 36 14.70 1.42 -8.66
N PRO A 37 15.23 1.87 -7.51
CA PRO A 37 15.81 0.98 -6.50
C PRO A 37 14.79 0.01 -5.89
N VAL A 38 13.49 0.30 -5.98
CA VAL A 38 12.43 -0.53 -5.41
C VAL A 38 12.16 -1.78 -6.23
N LYS A 39 12.63 -1.84 -7.49
CA LYS A 39 12.41 -3.01 -8.37
C LYS A 39 13.03 -4.30 -7.87
N ASP A 40 14.18 -4.18 -7.24
CA ASP A 40 14.95 -5.31 -6.72
C ASP A 40 14.78 -5.47 -5.20
N LEU A 41 13.88 -4.68 -4.59
CA LEU A 41 13.63 -4.70 -3.15
C LEU A 41 12.65 -5.81 -2.80
N ASP A 42 13.10 -6.80 -2.03
CA ASP A 42 12.25 -7.88 -1.53
C ASP A 42 11.76 -7.58 -0.10
N ALA A 43 10.59 -8.08 0.26
CA ALA A 43 10.05 -7.91 1.61
C ALA A 43 10.97 -8.52 2.69
N ALA A 44 11.75 -9.56 2.36
CA ALA A 44 12.72 -10.16 3.25
C ALA A 44 13.90 -9.24 3.59
N ASP A 45 14.19 -8.24 2.75
CA ASP A 45 15.23 -7.24 3.04
C ASP A 45 14.82 -6.28 4.17
N CYS A 46 13.53 -6.22 4.49
CA CYS A 46 12.95 -5.33 5.49
C CYS A 46 12.74 -5.99 6.86
N LEU A 47 13.35 -7.15 7.12
CA LEU A 47 13.25 -7.81 8.41
C LEU A 47 13.99 -7.01 9.51
N PRO A 48 13.37 -6.75 10.66
CA PRO A 48 14.06 -6.08 11.76
C PRO A 48 15.26 -6.94 12.21
N PRO A 49 16.37 -6.31 12.65
CA PRO A 49 17.52 -7.06 13.15
C PRO A 49 17.07 -7.95 14.30
N ILE A 50 17.33 -9.25 14.17
CA ILE A 50 17.07 -10.21 15.23
C ILE A 50 18.12 -9.95 16.30
N GLY A 51 17.73 -9.26 17.36
CA GLY A 51 18.63 -8.89 18.46
C GLY A 51 19.23 -10.14 19.10
N THR A 52 20.57 -10.17 19.17
CA THR A 52 21.34 -11.13 19.98
C THR A 52 21.52 -10.62 21.40
#